data_AF-A0A1L9NVI9-F1
#
_entry.id   AF-A0A1L9NVI9-F1
#
_cell.length_a   1.000
_cell.length_b   1.000
_cell.length_c   1.000
_cell.angle_alpha   90.00
_cell.angle_beta   90.00
_cell.angle_gamma   90.00
#
_symmetry.space_group_name_H-M   'P 1'
#
loop_
_entity.id
_entity.type
_entity.pdbx_description
1 polymer ?
#
loop_
_entity_poly.entity_id
_entity_poly.type
_entity_poly.pdbx_seq_one_letter_code
_entity_poly.pdbx_strand_id
1 'polypeptide(L)'
;MSKKTLNSANLEALGAERLADLLMEVSAGSADIKRRLRFELVHNLGASELAHEVRKRLVSLRKSKSYVGWRKRKAFIKDLDIQLSMITDKIAPNEPTLAFDLLWDFIEMAPPIYQRVDDSRGGVGEVFEQALERIEGIAPRAVLDPKMLADRVWLALQDNDYGQWDGVISLTADALGEVGLGLLRAHVEAHAEEPVEQDAQDHDAIRFLRQLRGGESYEADRKAAFVRDLLQEIAAVSGDTQAYTEQYSEADLKQPDIAAEVAQLWIEEGKAQDALELLEAADAFVSGAEKQTWDSAYLAALTSLGREDDAQTHRWNCFEANLNPAHLRSYLKGLPDFEDVEAEDKAKAYVLSYQNISTALEFCLQWPDLLTAAQLIQTRPREIDGDRYFQLAPAAEQLRGRYPLAATLLWRAMIDFALDHGRASRYGHVADHLADCVSVDGDITEYHGFDPHDIYLKKLEKRHERKIAFWEKVNA
;
A
#
# COMPACT_ATOMS: atom_id res chain seq x y z
N MET A 1 35.50 -35.95 -8.78
CA MET A 1 35.73 -34.62 -8.17
C MET A 1 37.19 -34.51 -7.76
N SER A 2 37.87 -33.40 -8.06
CA SER A 2 39.28 -33.22 -7.69
C SER A 2 39.43 -33.19 -6.16
N LYS A 3 40.39 -33.98 -5.62
CA LYS A 3 40.71 -34.00 -4.18
C LYS A 3 41.30 -32.67 -3.66
N LYS A 4 41.53 -31.69 -4.54
CA LYS A 4 42.14 -30.39 -4.20
C LYS A 4 41.13 -29.23 -4.15
N THR A 5 39.86 -29.46 -4.49
CA THR A 5 38.85 -28.39 -4.52
C THR A 5 38.21 -28.21 -3.15
N LEU A 6 38.05 -26.98 -2.67
CA LEU A 6 37.36 -26.68 -1.41
C LEU A 6 35.86 -26.97 -1.53
N ASN A 7 35.36 -28.01 -0.86
CA ASN A 7 33.94 -28.40 -0.80
C ASN A 7 33.66 -29.27 0.45
N SER A 8 32.39 -29.49 0.82
CA SER A 8 32.01 -30.24 2.03
C SER A 8 32.60 -31.66 2.05
N ALA A 9 32.50 -32.40 0.95
CA ALA A 9 32.98 -33.79 0.87
C ALA A 9 34.49 -33.93 1.09
N ASN A 10 35.29 -33.00 0.57
CA ASN A 10 36.73 -32.98 0.76
C ASN A 10 37.12 -32.50 2.18
N LEU A 11 36.30 -31.65 2.81
CA LEU A 11 36.49 -31.24 4.20
C LEU A 11 36.16 -32.38 5.17
N GLU A 12 35.05 -33.09 4.95
CA GLU A 12 34.66 -34.29 5.72
C GLU A 12 35.77 -35.37 5.70
N ALA A 13 36.43 -35.55 4.55
CA ALA A 13 37.53 -36.49 4.39
C ALA A 13 38.80 -36.16 5.21
N LEU A 14 38.91 -34.94 5.78
CA LEU A 14 40.01 -34.56 6.69
C LEU A 14 39.86 -35.17 8.09
N GLY A 15 38.66 -35.62 8.45
CA GLY A 15 38.36 -36.17 9.77
C GLY A 15 38.09 -35.10 10.83
N ALA A 16 37.34 -35.49 11.87
CA ALA A 16 36.82 -34.58 12.89
C ALA A 16 37.92 -33.82 13.67
N GLU A 17 39.00 -34.51 14.02
CA GLU A 17 40.13 -33.93 14.78
C GLU A 17 40.81 -32.81 14.00
N ARG A 18 41.11 -33.04 12.72
CA ARG A 18 41.77 -32.03 11.88
C ARG A 18 40.86 -30.84 11.57
N LEU A 19 39.56 -31.07 11.42
CA LEU A 19 38.58 -29.99 11.25
C LEU A 19 38.45 -29.15 12.53
N ALA A 20 38.45 -29.77 13.71
CA ALA A 20 38.39 -29.04 14.98
C ALA A 20 39.60 -28.13 15.17
N ASP A 21 40.81 -28.61 14.87
CA ASP A 21 42.04 -27.79 14.90
C ASP A 21 41.96 -26.59 13.95
N LEU A 22 41.55 -26.82 12.71
CA LEU A 22 41.41 -25.76 11.70
C LEU A 22 40.35 -24.73 12.11
N LEU A 23 39.23 -25.16 12.69
CA LEU A 23 38.20 -24.26 13.20
C LEU A 23 38.71 -23.46 14.39
N MET A 24 39.50 -24.05 15.29
CA MET A 24 40.15 -23.34 16.39
C MET A 24 41.15 -22.29 15.89
N GLU A 25 41.96 -22.62 14.89
CA GLU A 25 42.91 -21.70 14.25
C GLU A 25 42.18 -20.52 13.60
N VAL A 26 41.15 -20.79 12.80
CA VAL A 26 40.35 -19.74 12.12
C VAL A 26 39.58 -18.88 13.13
N SER A 27 39.13 -19.47 14.23
CA SER A 27 38.39 -18.74 15.27
C SER A 27 39.27 -17.87 16.18
N ALA A 28 40.59 -18.07 16.19
CA ALA A 28 41.51 -17.33 17.05
C ALA A 28 41.48 -15.81 16.77
N GLY A 29 41.30 -15.41 15.51
CA GLY A 29 41.25 -14.02 15.06
C GLY A 29 39.84 -13.42 14.89
N SER A 30 38.77 -14.20 15.08
CA SER A 30 37.39 -13.75 14.86
C SER A 30 36.49 -14.11 16.02
N ALA A 31 36.09 -13.09 16.80
CA ALA A 31 35.14 -13.25 17.89
C ALA A 31 33.78 -13.80 17.43
N ASP A 32 33.39 -13.52 16.17
CA ASP A 32 32.13 -14.02 15.58
C ASP A 32 32.22 -15.53 15.30
N ILE A 33 33.33 -16.00 14.75
CA ILE A 33 33.54 -17.43 14.46
C ILE A 33 33.68 -18.22 15.77
N LYS A 34 34.42 -17.69 16.75
CA LYS A 34 34.53 -18.30 18.10
C LYS A 34 33.17 -18.47 18.76
N ARG A 35 32.29 -17.48 18.62
CA ARG A 35 30.90 -17.54 19.12
C ARG A 35 30.08 -18.59 18.37
N ARG A 36 30.17 -18.63 17.04
CA ARG A 36 29.45 -19.62 16.22
C ARG A 36 29.87 -21.06 16.51
N LEU A 37 31.16 -21.30 16.77
CA LEU A 37 31.64 -22.64 17.16
C LEU A 37 31.17 -23.04 18.55
N ARG A 38 31.23 -22.13 19.54
CA ARG A 38 30.63 -22.39 20.86
C ARG A 38 29.14 -22.69 20.75
N PHE A 39 28.45 -22.01 19.83
CA PHE A 39 27.04 -22.21 19.59
C PHE A 39 26.70 -23.60 19.03
N GLU A 40 27.41 -24.09 18.03
CA GLU A 40 27.20 -25.47 17.52
C GLU A 40 27.48 -26.53 18.59
N LEU A 41 28.43 -26.25 19.50
CA LEU A 41 28.69 -27.12 20.64
C LEU A 41 27.53 -27.08 21.67
N VAL A 42 26.91 -25.92 21.88
CA VAL A 42 25.78 -25.73 22.80
C VAL A 42 24.47 -26.26 22.22
N HIS A 43 24.28 -26.25 20.90
CA HIS A 43 23.12 -26.86 20.26
C HIS A 43 22.99 -28.36 20.57
N ASN A 44 24.12 -29.07 20.74
CA ASN A 44 24.16 -30.46 21.18
C ASN A 44 23.86 -30.65 22.69
N LEU A 45 23.80 -29.57 23.48
CA LEU A 45 23.53 -29.59 24.94
C LEU A 45 22.05 -29.32 25.28
N GLY A 46 21.22 -28.96 24.30
CA GLY A 46 19.76 -28.79 24.45
C GLY A 46 19.28 -27.32 24.36
N ALA A 47 17.98 -27.14 24.08
CA ALA A 47 17.38 -25.83 23.83
C ALA A 47 17.49 -24.86 25.04
N SER A 48 17.51 -25.37 26.26
CA SER A 48 17.66 -24.56 27.49
C SER A 48 19.04 -23.89 27.62
N GLU A 49 20.12 -24.57 27.26
CA GLU A 49 21.47 -23.99 27.30
C GLU A 49 21.64 -22.93 26.20
N LEU A 50 21.03 -23.18 25.04
CA LEU A 50 20.96 -22.22 23.94
C LEU A 50 20.25 -20.93 24.38
N ALA A 51 19.11 -21.08 25.05
CA ALA A 51 18.35 -19.98 25.61
C ALA A 51 19.15 -19.17 26.63
N HIS A 52 19.96 -19.83 27.47
CA HIS A 52 20.82 -19.15 28.44
C HIS A 52 21.86 -18.24 27.75
N GLU A 53 22.52 -18.74 26.70
CA GLU A 53 23.50 -17.95 25.94
C GLU A 53 22.85 -16.79 25.18
N VAL A 54 21.67 -17.01 24.57
CA VAL A 54 20.89 -15.93 23.95
C VAL A 54 20.53 -14.87 24.98
N ARG A 55 19.93 -15.25 26.12
CA ARG A 55 19.54 -14.32 27.19
C ARG A 55 20.73 -13.50 27.70
N LYS A 56 21.88 -14.14 27.90
CA LYS A 56 23.13 -13.46 28.27
C LYS A 56 23.56 -12.44 27.23
N ARG A 57 23.39 -12.75 25.94
CA ARG A 57 23.68 -11.80 24.86
C ARG A 57 22.69 -10.63 24.87
N LEU A 58 21.39 -10.87 25.00
CA LEU A 58 20.37 -9.82 25.08
C LEU A 58 20.65 -8.87 26.25
N VAL A 59 20.95 -9.40 27.44
CA VAL A 59 21.33 -8.60 28.61
C VAL A 59 22.60 -7.76 28.33
N SER A 60 23.59 -8.33 27.65
CA SER A 60 24.79 -7.60 27.27
C SER A 60 24.51 -6.48 26.26
N LEU A 61 23.59 -6.70 25.31
CA LEU A 61 23.19 -5.71 24.30
C LEU A 61 22.40 -4.56 24.95
N ARG A 62 21.48 -4.89 25.85
CA ARG A 62 20.66 -3.94 26.63
C ARG A 62 21.53 -3.05 27.54
N LYS A 63 22.54 -3.62 28.21
CA LYS A 63 23.43 -2.87 29.13
C LYS A 63 24.48 -2.01 28.44
N SER A 64 24.74 -2.24 27.16
CA SER A 64 25.80 -1.50 26.45
C SER A 64 25.41 -0.05 26.21
N LYS A 65 26.28 0.89 26.60
CA LYS A 65 26.10 2.34 26.36
C LYS A 65 26.90 2.86 25.16
N SER A 66 27.64 1.99 24.48
CA SER A 66 28.50 2.42 23.38
C SER A 66 27.68 2.77 22.14
N TYR A 67 27.92 3.97 21.60
CA TYR A 67 27.29 4.42 20.36
C TYR A 67 27.72 3.56 19.15
N VAL A 68 26.75 3.14 18.35
CA VAL A 68 26.97 2.36 17.12
C VAL A 68 26.80 3.28 15.92
N GLY A 69 27.92 3.82 15.45
CA GLY A 69 27.94 4.59 14.21
C GLY A 69 27.80 3.72 12.95
N TRP A 70 27.52 4.37 11.83
CA TRP A 70 27.24 3.74 10.53
C TRP A 70 28.22 2.63 10.10
N ARG A 71 29.52 2.75 10.42
CA ARG A 71 30.55 1.74 10.07
C ARG A 71 30.36 0.40 10.78
N LYS A 72 29.83 0.41 12.01
CA LYS A 72 29.59 -0.80 12.82
C LYS A 72 28.16 -1.31 12.71
N ARG A 73 27.24 -0.51 12.16
CA ARG A 73 25.81 -0.84 12.03
C ARG A 73 25.56 -2.18 11.36
N LYS A 74 26.21 -2.46 10.22
CA LYS A 74 26.04 -3.74 9.50
C LYS A 74 26.41 -4.96 10.34
N ALA A 75 27.47 -4.86 11.14
CA ALA A 75 27.87 -5.94 12.04
C ALA A 75 26.92 -6.07 13.24
N PHE A 76 26.35 -4.95 13.69
CA PHE A 76 25.37 -4.92 14.77
C PHE A 76 24.03 -5.54 14.35
N ILE A 77 23.48 -5.17 13.19
CA ILE A 77 22.28 -5.78 12.60
C ILE A 77 22.47 -7.29 12.48
N LYS A 78 23.60 -7.72 11.89
CA LYS A 78 23.92 -9.15 11.78
C LYS A 78 23.97 -9.87 13.13
N ASP A 79 24.43 -9.21 14.20
CA ASP A 79 24.44 -9.81 15.54
C ASP A 79 23.02 -9.96 16.10
N LEU A 80 22.12 -9.00 15.84
CA LEU A 80 20.70 -9.08 16.17
C LEU A 80 20.00 -10.20 15.38
N ASP A 81 20.19 -10.26 14.06
CA ASP A 81 19.65 -11.32 13.19
C ASP A 81 20.08 -12.72 13.66
N ILE A 82 21.33 -12.83 14.10
CA ILE A 82 21.84 -14.07 14.67
C ILE A 82 21.06 -14.43 15.94
N GLN A 83 20.80 -13.49 16.85
CA GLN A 83 20.00 -13.82 18.05
C GLN A 83 18.55 -14.16 17.69
N LEU A 84 17.93 -13.43 16.76
CA LEU A 84 16.56 -13.68 16.32
C LEU A 84 16.42 -15.06 15.67
N SER A 85 17.33 -15.42 14.75
CA SER A 85 17.36 -16.76 14.13
C SER A 85 17.62 -17.87 15.14
N MET A 86 18.42 -17.61 16.19
CA MET A 86 18.59 -18.58 17.29
C MET A 86 17.28 -18.85 18.02
N ILE A 87 16.53 -17.80 18.36
CA ILE A 87 15.24 -17.92 19.04
C ILE A 87 14.24 -18.68 18.17
N THR A 88 14.12 -18.28 16.91
CA THR A 88 13.07 -18.75 15.99
C THR A 88 13.37 -20.12 15.36
N ASP A 89 14.59 -20.35 14.87
CA ASP A 89 14.90 -21.56 14.11
C ASP A 89 15.36 -22.72 15.00
N LYS A 90 15.89 -22.43 16.21
CA LYS A 90 16.57 -23.44 17.04
C LYS A 90 15.87 -23.69 18.37
N ILE A 91 15.34 -22.66 19.03
CA ILE A 91 14.65 -22.79 20.33
C ILE A 91 13.16 -23.06 20.11
N ALA A 92 12.47 -22.23 19.32
CA ALA A 92 11.02 -22.30 19.14
C ALA A 92 10.47 -23.66 18.64
N PRO A 93 11.19 -24.46 17.82
CA PRO A 93 10.68 -25.77 17.40
C PRO A 93 10.47 -26.73 18.57
N ASN A 94 11.33 -26.68 19.60
CA ASN A 94 11.33 -27.63 20.71
C ASN A 94 10.79 -27.04 22.02
N GLU A 95 11.05 -25.76 22.27
CA GLU A 95 10.70 -25.04 23.51
C GLU A 95 9.98 -23.72 23.16
N PRO A 96 8.74 -23.76 22.64
CA PRO A 96 8.04 -22.57 22.16
C PRO A 96 7.77 -21.53 23.27
N THR A 97 7.46 -21.96 24.50
CA THR A 97 7.26 -21.04 25.63
C THR A 97 8.53 -20.26 25.95
N LEU A 98 9.69 -20.93 25.98
CA LEU A 98 10.97 -20.29 26.25
C LEU A 98 11.38 -19.37 25.10
N ALA A 99 11.10 -19.76 23.86
CA ALA A 99 11.34 -18.92 22.69
C ALA A 99 10.48 -17.65 22.71
N PHE A 100 9.20 -17.77 23.08
CA PHE A 100 8.31 -16.62 23.25
C PHE A 100 8.87 -15.63 24.27
N ASP A 101 9.31 -16.10 25.44
CA ASP A 101 9.91 -15.23 26.46
C ASP A 101 11.17 -14.52 25.98
N LEU A 102 12.05 -15.23 25.26
CA LEU A 102 13.26 -14.63 24.69
C LEU A 102 12.96 -13.64 23.58
N LEU A 103 11.94 -13.89 22.77
CA LEU A 103 11.51 -12.99 21.71
C LEU A 103 10.93 -11.71 22.30
N TRP A 104 10.15 -11.84 23.37
CA TRP A 104 9.67 -10.69 24.13
C TRP A 104 10.82 -9.88 24.75
N ASP A 105 11.78 -10.55 25.41
CA ASP A 105 12.99 -9.91 25.95
C ASP A 105 13.82 -9.19 24.85
N PHE A 106 13.79 -9.75 23.63
CA PHE A 106 14.43 -9.19 22.45
C PHE A 106 13.73 -7.92 21.97
N ILE A 107 12.41 -7.88 21.91
CA ILE A 107 11.68 -6.67 21.47
C ILE A 107 11.77 -5.57 22.54
N GLU A 108 11.65 -5.93 23.82
CA GLU A 108 11.72 -4.98 24.95
C GLU A 108 13.08 -4.24 25.04
N MET A 109 14.15 -4.76 24.44
CA MET A 109 15.44 -4.05 24.39
C MET A 109 15.53 -3.00 23.26
N ALA A 110 14.50 -2.83 22.43
CA ALA A 110 14.53 -1.89 21.31
C ALA A 110 14.75 -0.42 21.73
N PRO A 111 14.02 0.15 22.72
CA PRO A 111 14.20 1.56 23.12
C PRO A 111 15.65 1.95 23.47
N PRO A 112 16.37 1.26 24.39
CA PRO A 112 17.76 1.60 24.69
C PRO A 112 18.73 1.33 23.53
N ILE A 113 18.35 0.53 22.52
CA ILE A 113 19.12 0.33 21.30
C ILE A 113 18.92 1.52 20.35
N TYR A 114 17.69 1.94 20.08
CA TYR A 114 17.40 3.08 19.20
C TYR A 114 18.09 4.36 19.67
N GLN A 115 18.15 4.61 20.98
CA GLN A 115 18.82 5.79 21.55
C GLN A 115 20.34 5.86 21.28
N ARG A 116 20.98 4.74 20.90
CA ARG A 116 22.45 4.66 20.72
C ARG A 116 22.90 4.19 19.35
N VAL A 117 21.99 4.01 18.40
CA VAL A 117 22.31 3.59 17.03
C VAL A 117 21.82 4.63 16.02
N ASP A 118 22.66 4.97 15.05
CA ASP A 118 22.21 5.70 13.86
C ASP A 118 21.49 4.75 12.90
N ASP A 119 20.17 4.68 13.05
CA ASP A 119 19.29 3.90 12.18
C ASP A 119 18.55 4.72 11.14
N SER A 120 19.20 5.76 10.60
CA SER A 120 18.69 6.57 9.47
C SER A 120 18.33 5.77 8.20
N ARG A 121 18.62 4.47 8.14
CA ARG A 121 18.23 3.59 7.03
C ARG A 121 17.21 2.51 7.43
N GLY A 122 16.71 2.53 8.67
CA GLY A 122 15.68 1.62 9.17
C GLY A 122 16.10 0.15 9.35
N GLY A 123 17.39 -0.18 9.21
CA GLY A 123 17.83 -1.57 9.20
C GLY A 123 17.92 -2.21 10.59
N VAL A 124 17.90 -1.44 11.67
CA VAL A 124 17.74 -1.97 13.03
C VAL A 124 16.25 -2.11 13.37
N GLY A 125 15.43 -1.13 12.98
CA GLY A 125 13.97 -1.18 13.09
C GLY A 125 13.39 -2.43 12.43
N GLU A 126 13.82 -2.71 11.19
CA GLU A 126 13.40 -3.88 10.42
C GLU A 126 13.62 -5.21 11.18
N VAL A 127 14.69 -5.33 11.98
CA VAL A 127 14.95 -6.56 12.76
C VAL A 127 13.98 -6.70 13.93
N PHE A 128 13.59 -5.60 14.57
CA PHE A 128 12.60 -5.62 15.65
C PHE A 128 11.19 -5.84 15.13
N GLU A 129 10.82 -5.22 14.02
CA GLU A 129 9.57 -5.49 13.30
C GLU A 129 9.48 -6.97 12.93
N GLN A 130 10.52 -7.51 12.29
CA GLN A 130 10.60 -8.95 12.00
C GLN A 130 10.51 -9.81 13.25
N ALA A 131 11.08 -9.39 14.39
CA ALA A 131 11.00 -10.14 15.63
C ALA A 131 9.55 -10.17 16.16
N LEU A 132 8.84 -9.05 16.12
CA LEU A 132 7.45 -8.94 16.52
C LEU A 132 6.56 -9.87 15.69
N GLU A 133 6.71 -9.88 14.36
CA GLU A 133 5.97 -10.77 13.45
C GLU A 133 6.14 -12.27 13.78
N ARG A 134 7.27 -12.68 14.38
CA ARG A 134 7.48 -14.10 14.75
C ARG A 134 6.61 -14.54 15.93
N ILE A 135 6.02 -13.62 16.67
CA ILE A 135 5.11 -13.92 17.77
C ILE A 135 3.92 -14.74 17.25
N GLU A 136 3.32 -14.38 16.12
CA GLU A 136 2.15 -15.05 15.54
C GLU A 136 2.36 -16.56 15.38
N GLY A 137 3.54 -16.98 14.91
CA GLY A 137 3.85 -18.40 14.71
C GLY A 137 4.27 -19.16 15.97
N ILE A 138 4.64 -18.46 17.05
CA ILE A 138 5.19 -19.06 18.28
C ILE A 138 4.15 -19.04 19.41
N ALA A 139 3.40 -17.96 19.57
CA ALA A 139 2.45 -17.76 20.66
C ALA A 139 1.39 -18.88 20.75
N PRO A 140 0.76 -19.34 19.65
CA PRO A 140 -0.23 -20.43 19.71
C PRO A 140 0.34 -21.77 20.17
N ARG A 141 1.66 -21.96 20.07
CA ARG A 141 2.36 -23.20 20.45
C ARG A 141 2.95 -23.12 21.86
N ALA A 142 3.03 -21.93 22.43
CA ALA A 142 3.55 -21.70 23.77
C ALA A 142 2.46 -21.98 24.81
N VAL A 143 2.87 -22.51 25.96
CA VAL A 143 1.98 -22.69 27.12
C VAL A 143 1.98 -21.37 27.90
N LEU A 144 1.09 -20.46 27.51
CA LEU A 144 0.93 -19.13 28.11
C LEU A 144 -0.35 -19.10 28.95
N ASP A 145 -0.33 -18.42 30.08
CA ASP A 145 -1.56 -18.09 30.81
C ASP A 145 -2.18 -16.84 30.17
N PRO A 146 -3.40 -16.93 29.62
CA PRO A 146 -4.08 -15.79 29.00
C PRO A 146 -4.12 -14.52 29.85
N LYS A 147 -4.27 -14.65 31.17
CA LYS A 147 -4.36 -13.49 32.07
C LYS A 147 -3.01 -12.82 32.26
N MET A 148 -1.97 -13.60 32.51
CA MET A 148 -0.61 -13.07 32.62
C MET A 148 -0.14 -12.47 31.29
N LEU A 149 -0.54 -13.05 30.16
CA LEU A 149 -0.22 -12.51 28.85
C LEU A 149 -0.93 -11.18 28.61
N ALA A 150 -2.21 -11.06 28.96
CA ALA A 150 -2.95 -9.81 28.86
C ALA A 150 -2.32 -8.69 29.71
N ASP A 151 -1.95 -8.98 30.96
CA ASP A 151 -1.22 -8.02 31.81
C ASP A 151 0.13 -7.60 31.19
N ARG A 152 0.85 -8.57 30.60
CA ARG A 152 2.15 -8.32 29.95
C ARG A 152 2.01 -7.47 28.69
N VAL A 153 1.01 -7.75 27.85
CA VAL A 153 0.68 -6.95 26.65
C VAL A 153 0.30 -5.54 27.03
N TRP A 154 -0.55 -5.37 28.05
CA TRP A 154 -0.94 -4.06 28.54
C TRP A 154 0.26 -3.21 28.98
N LEU A 155 1.17 -3.79 29.78
CA LEU A 155 2.40 -3.10 30.21
C LEU A 155 3.30 -2.73 29.01
N ALA A 156 3.39 -3.58 28.00
CA ALA A 156 4.18 -3.30 26.80
C ALA A 156 3.59 -2.15 25.96
N LEU A 157 2.26 -2.09 25.83
CA LEU A 157 1.57 -1.03 25.11
C LEU A 157 1.72 0.34 25.80
N GLN A 158 1.82 0.36 27.13
CA GLN A 158 2.09 1.59 27.90
C GLN A 158 3.51 2.15 27.68
N ASP A 159 4.49 1.31 27.33
CA ASP A 159 5.90 1.68 27.10
C ASP A 159 6.30 1.48 25.62
N ASN A 160 5.47 1.99 24.70
CA ASN A 160 5.62 1.79 23.25
C ASN A 160 6.13 3.05 22.51
N ASP A 161 7.07 3.77 23.11
CA ASP A 161 7.59 5.06 22.60
C ASP A 161 8.14 5.03 21.16
N TYR A 162 8.55 3.84 20.68
CA TYR A 162 9.12 3.64 19.35
C TYR A 162 8.25 2.77 18.43
N GLY A 163 7.02 2.44 18.83
CA GLY A 163 6.13 1.57 18.06
C GLY A 163 6.58 0.10 17.99
N GLN A 164 7.50 -0.32 18.87
CA GLN A 164 8.05 -1.69 18.86
C GLN A 164 7.03 -2.80 19.19
N TRP A 165 5.86 -2.42 19.71
CA TRP A 165 4.74 -3.31 20.05
C TRP A 165 3.49 -3.07 19.20
N ASP A 166 3.58 -2.29 18.12
CA ASP A 166 2.43 -2.01 17.24
C ASP A 166 1.89 -3.32 16.63
N GLY A 167 0.60 -3.61 16.83
CA GLY A 167 -0.03 -4.84 16.35
C GLY A 167 0.16 -6.07 17.25
N VAL A 168 0.77 -5.92 18.44
CA VAL A 168 1.01 -7.05 19.36
C VAL A 168 -0.28 -7.73 19.81
N ILE A 169 -1.41 -7.01 19.89
CA ILE A 169 -2.71 -7.59 20.28
C ILE A 169 -3.13 -8.61 19.23
N SER A 170 -3.10 -8.23 17.95
CA SER A 170 -3.39 -9.12 16.83
C SER A 170 -2.48 -10.34 16.79
N LEU A 171 -1.18 -10.13 16.97
CA LEU A 171 -0.18 -11.22 16.93
C LEU A 171 -0.28 -12.20 18.12
N THR A 172 -0.91 -11.78 19.23
CA THR A 172 -1.11 -12.60 20.41
C THR A 172 -2.56 -13.03 20.64
N ALA A 173 -3.49 -12.66 19.75
CA ALA A 173 -4.92 -12.87 19.91
C ALA A 173 -5.29 -14.34 20.17
N ASP A 174 -4.72 -15.28 19.40
CA ASP A 174 -4.93 -16.72 19.58
C ASP A 174 -4.52 -17.22 20.97
N ALA A 175 -3.40 -16.72 21.49
CA ALA A 175 -2.87 -17.11 22.80
C ALA A 175 -3.60 -16.42 23.97
N LEU A 176 -4.10 -15.19 23.75
CA LEU A 176 -4.96 -14.48 24.69
C LEU A 176 -6.33 -15.15 24.79
N GLY A 177 -6.91 -15.57 23.66
CA GLY A 177 -8.29 -16.03 23.57
C GLY A 177 -9.30 -15.03 24.16
N GLU A 178 -10.55 -15.45 24.31
CA GLU A 178 -11.62 -14.58 24.84
C GLU A 178 -11.32 -14.06 26.25
N VAL A 179 -10.71 -14.90 27.11
CA VAL A 179 -10.42 -14.54 28.51
C VAL A 179 -9.33 -13.47 28.60
N GLY A 180 -8.24 -13.61 27.83
CA GLY A 180 -7.15 -12.64 27.80
C GLY A 180 -7.57 -11.33 27.14
N LEU A 181 -8.28 -11.40 26.00
CA LEU A 181 -8.81 -10.21 25.31
C LEU A 181 -9.81 -9.44 26.18
N GLY A 182 -10.68 -10.14 26.90
CA GLY A 182 -11.60 -9.51 27.86
C GLY A 182 -10.89 -8.81 29.01
N LEU A 183 -9.82 -9.39 29.56
CA LEU A 183 -8.99 -8.73 30.58
C LEU A 183 -8.27 -7.50 30.01
N LEU A 184 -7.69 -7.63 28.82
CA LEU A 184 -7.00 -6.53 28.14
C LEU A 184 -7.97 -5.37 27.85
N ARG A 185 -9.18 -5.66 27.39
CA ARG A 185 -10.24 -4.65 27.19
C ARG A 185 -10.53 -3.91 28.51
N ALA A 186 -10.69 -4.64 29.62
CA ALA A 186 -10.92 -4.04 30.93
C ALA A 186 -9.76 -3.13 31.39
N HIS A 187 -8.51 -3.49 31.09
CA HIS A 187 -7.35 -2.62 31.36
C HIS A 187 -7.39 -1.32 30.54
N VAL A 188 -7.72 -1.42 29.26
CA VAL A 188 -7.84 -0.26 28.37
C VAL A 188 -8.98 0.67 28.81
N GLU A 189 -10.15 0.12 29.16
CA GLU A 189 -11.30 0.87 29.68
C GLU A 189 -10.98 1.53 31.03
N ALA A 190 -10.36 0.81 31.96
CA ALA A 190 -9.93 1.38 33.24
C ALA A 190 -8.94 2.53 33.03
N HIS A 191 -8.01 2.39 32.08
CA HIS A 191 -7.11 3.47 31.72
C HIS A 191 -7.86 4.67 31.13
N ALA A 192 -8.88 4.45 30.30
CA ALA A 192 -9.69 5.54 29.76
C ALA A 192 -10.34 6.39 30.87
N GLU A 193 -10.78 5.77 31.97
CA GLU A 193 -11.39 6.45 33.13
C GLU A 193 -10.38 7.18 34.02
N GLU A 194 -9.10 6.79 34.01
CA GLU A 194 -8.07 7.46 34.80
C GLU A 194 -7.92 8.93 34.38
N PRO A 195 -7.89 9.89 35.32
CA PRO A 195 -7.62 11.28 34.98
C PRO A 195 -6.21 11.42 34.39
N VAL A 196 -6.05 12.27 33.38
CA VAL A 196 -4.73 12.60 32.83
C VAL A 196 -3.91 13.27 33.94
N GLU A 197 -2.83 12.61 34.39
CA GLU A 197 -1.95 13.20 35.40
C GLU A 197 -1.35 14.50 34.86
N GLN A 198 -1.67 15.60 35.52
CA GLN A 198 -1.02 16.88 35.26
C GLN A 198 0.34 16.86 35.93
N ASP A 199 1.40 16.75 35.14
CA ASP A 199 2.76 16.74 35.64
C ASP A 199 3.05 18.04 36.42
N ALA A 200 3.10 17.94 37.75
CA ALA A 200 3.15 19.09 38.65
C ALA A 200 4.47 19.88 38.58
N GLN A 201 5.47 19.35 37.86
CA GLN A 201 6.84 19.89 37.77
C GLN A 201 7.21 20.47 36.39
N ASP A 202 6.25 20.75 35.51
CA ASP A 202 6.59 21.39 34.23
C ASP A 202 7.13 22.81 34.43
N HIS A 203 8.36 23.05 33.98
CA HIS A 203 8.98 24.37 33.84
C HIS A 203 8.11 25.25 32.92
N ASP A 204 7.92 26.54 33.23
CA ASP A 204 6.99 27.43 32.53
C ASP A 204 7.15 27.47 30.99
N ALA A 205 8.35 27.18 30.49
CA ALA A 205 8.66 27.08 29.07
C ALA A 205 8.02 25.85 28.38
N ILE A 206 7.93 24.70 29.08
CA ILE A 206 7.28 23.48 28.59
C ILE A 206 5.76 23.70 28.57
N ARG A 207 5.22 24.32 29.63
CA ARG A 207 3.79 24.71 29.67
C ARG A 207 3.41 25.65 28.52
N PHE A 208 4.25 26.64 28.22
CA PHE A 208 4.02 27.55 27.11
C PHE A 208 4.02 26.84 25.74
N LEU A 209 4.97 25.93 25.49
CA LEU A 209 4.99 25.14 24.26
C LEU A 209 3.78 24.19 24.15
N ARG A 210 3.32 23.63 25.27
CA ARG A 210 2.12 22.76 25.37
C ARG A 210 0.86 23.56 25.05
N GLN A 211 0.71 24.77 25.59
CA GLN A 211 -0.39 25.69 25.25
C GLN A 211 -0.43 26.07 23.76
N LEU A 212 0.73 26.25 23.12
CA LEU A 212 0.83 26.50 21.68
C LEU A 212 0.40 25.30 20.81
N ARG A 213 0.42 24.08 21.36
CA ARG A 213 0.01 22.84 20.68
C ARG A 213 -1.39 22.33 21.06
N GLY A 214 -2.20 23.15 21.75
CA GLY A 214 -3.56 22.79 22.16
C GLY A 214 -3.79 22.68 23.67
N GLY A 215 -2.73 22.72 24.50
CA GLY A 215 -2.86 22.71 25.96
C GLY A 215 -3.33 21.37 26.52
N GLU A 216 -4.13 21.39 27.60
CA GLU A 216 -4.66 20.20 28.30
C GLU A 216 -5.52 19.30 27.38
N SER A 217 -6.10 19.85 26.30
CA SER A 217 -6.86 19.04 25.34
C SER A 217 -5.95 18.08 24.58
N TYR A 218 -4.71 18.46 24.26
CA TYR A 218 -3.82 17.64 23.43
C TYR A 218 -3.50 16.25 24.03
N GLU A 219 -3.32 16.16 25.35
CA GLU A 219 -3.08 14.86 26.00
C GLU A 219 -4.33 14.06 26.27
N ALA A 220 -5.45 14.74 26.57
CA ALA A 220 -6.74 14.07 26.62
C ALA A 220 -7.06 13.47 25.24
N ASP A 221 -6.85 14.24 24.16
CA ASP A 221 -7.06 13.81 22.77
C ASP A 221 -6.11 12.67 22.39
N ARG A 222 -4.83 12.75 22.74
CA ARG A 222 -3.85 11.67 22.50
C ARG A 222 -4.21 10.40 23.27
N LYS A 223 -4.63 10.54 24.54
CA LYS A 223 -5.07 9.40 25.36
C LYS A 223 -6.33 8.77 24.78
N ALA A 224 -7.31 9.59 24.38
CA ALA A 224 -8.54 9.12 23.75
C ALA A 224 -8.25 8.38 22.44
N ALA A 225 -7.35 8.90 21.60
CA ALA A 225 -6.91 8.22 20.39
C ALA A 225 -6.24 6.88 20.71
N PHE A 226 -5.29 6.85 21.65
CA PHE A 226 -4.63 5.61 22.07
C PHE A 226 -5.63 4.55 22.57
N VAL A 227 -6.56 4.92 23.45
CA VAL A 227 -7.61 4.03 23.96
C VAL A 227 -8.47 3.49 22.81
N ARG A 228 -8.94 4.39 21.94
CA ARG A 228 -9.79 4.04 20.79
C ARG A 228 -9.10 3.04 19.87
N ASP A 229 -7.86 3.31 19.49
CA ASP A 229 -7.11 2.46 18.56
C ASP A 229 -6.90 1.05 19.13
N LEU A 230 -6.61 0.92 20.44
CA LEU A 230 -6.51 -0.39 21.11
C LEU A 230 -7.86 -1.11 21.20
N LEU A 231 -8.95 -0.41 21.51
CA LEU A 231 -10.29 -1.01 21.54
C LEU A 231 -10.73 -1.48 20.15
N GLN A 232 -10.39 -0.74 19.09
CA GLN A 232 -10.62 -1.16 17.71
C GLN A 232 -9.84 -2.42 17.37
N GLU A 233 -8.54 -2.49 17.71
CA GLU A 233 -7.75 -3.69 17.46
C GLU A 233 -8.32 -4.90 18.22
N ILE A 234 -8.67 -4.75 19.50
CA ILE A 234 -9.30 -5.80 20.31
C ILE A 234 -10.63 -6.26 19.69
N ALA A 235 -11.47 -5.32 19.24
CA ALA A 235 -12.75 -5.65 18.63
C ALA A 235 -12.57 -6.40 17.30
N ALA A 236 -11.63 -5.95 16.46
CA ALA A 236 -11.31 -6.58 15.18
C ALA A 236 -10.85 -8.04 15.38
N VAL A 237 -9.92 -8.30 16.31
CA VAL A 237 -9.42 -9.67 16.56
C VAL A 237 -10.46 -10.54 17.27
N SER A 238 -11.39 -9.95 18.00
CA SER A 238 -12.50 -10.67 18.64
C SER A 238 -13.65 -10.98 17.68
N GLY A 239 -13.65 -10.39 16.47
CA GLY A 239 -14.78 -10.43 15.55
C GLY A 239 -16.03 -9.70 16.06
N ASP A 240 -15.85 -8.73 16.97
CA ASP A 240 -16.91 -7.95 17.60
C ASP A 240 -17.13 -6.65 16.79
N THR A 241 -17.82 -6.77 15.66
CA THR A 241 -18.11 -5.64 14.77
C THR A 241 -18.81 -4.51 15.50
N GLN A 242 -19.72 -4.83 16.41
CA GLN A 242 -20.44 -3.81 17.17
C GLN A 242 -19.45 -2.97 17.99
N ALA A 243 -18.61 -3.61 18.82
CA ALA A 243 -17.63 -2.90 19.62
C ALA A 243 -16.62 -2.12 18.75
N TYR A 244 -16.30 -2.63 17.56
CA TYR A 244 -15.44 -1.93 16.60
C TYR A 244 -16.09 -0.63 16.13
N THR A 245 -17.36 -0.68 15.74
CA THR A 245 -18.10 0.48 15.22
C THR A 245 -18.41 1.53 16.29
N GLU A 246 -18.59 1.11 17.54
CA GLU A 246 -18.80 2.01 18.69
C GLU A 246 -17.58 2.90 18.99
N GLN A 247 -16.39 2.58 18.45
CA GLN A 247 -15.20 3.42 18.59
C GLN A 247 -15.19 4.65 17.68
N TYR A 248 -16.07 4.69 16.66
CA TYR A 248 -16.21 5.86 15.80
C TYR A 248 -17.24 6.83 16.36
N SER A 249 -16.90 8.12 16.35
CA SER A 249 -17.88 9.16 16.66
C SER A 249 -18.88 9.33 15.50
N GLU A 250 -20.02 9.97 15.77
CA GLU A 250 -20.98 10.33 14.70
C GLU A 250 -20.37 11.22 13.60
N ALA A 251 -19.29 11.95 13.92
CA ALA A 251 -18.57 12.76 12.93
C ALA A 251 -17.62 11.89 12.08
N ASP A 252 -16.96 10.91 12.68
CA ASP A 252 -16.08 9.98 11.96
C ASP A 252 -16.89 9.11 10.98
N LEU A 253 -18.08 8.64 11.41
CA LEU A 253 -18.99 7.85 10.60
C LEU A 253 -19.55 8.59 9.36
N LYS A 254 -19.39 9.92 9.30
CA LYS A 254 -19.74 10.70 8.09
C LYS A 254 -18.61 10.77 7.08
N GLN A 255 -17.38 10.42 7.46
CA GLN A 255 -16.27 10.35 6.52
C GLN A 255 -16.53 9.19 5.55
N PRO A 256 -16.56 9.42 4.22
CA PRO A 256 -16.97 8.39 3.26
C PRO A 256 -16.15 7.11 3.28
N ASP A 257 -14.86 7.17 3.62
CA ASP A 257 -13.98 6.01 3.76
C ASP A 257 -14.37 5.15 4.98
N ILE A 258 -14.53 5.78 6.15
CA ILE A 258 -14.98 5.11 7.38
C ILE A 258 -16.41 4.58 7.21
N ALA A 259 -17.31 5.36 6.63
CA ALA A 259 -18.68 4.95 6.35
C ALA A 259 -18.73 3.72 5.45
N ALA A 260 -17.87 3.66 4.42
CA ALA A 260 -17.78 2.52 3.51
C ALA A 260 -17.25 1.26 4.20
N GLU A 261 -16.24 1.40 5.06
CA GLU A 261 -15.69 0.29 5.84
C GLU A 261 -16.73 -0.28 6.81
N VAL A 262 -17.36 0.58 7.62
CA VAL A 262 -18.40 0.18 8.58
C VAL A 262 -19.61 -0.43 7.87
N ALA A 263 -20.03 0.14 6.73
CA ALA A 263 -21.13 -0.40 5.94
C ALA A 263 -20.83 -1.81 5.43
N GLN A 264 -19.61 -2.11 4.98
CA GLN A 264 -19.24 -3.46 4.55
C GLN A 264 -19.35 -4.47 5.69
N LEU A 265 -18.86 -4.12 6.88
CA LEU A 265 -18.98 -4.98 8.06
C LEU A 265 -20.45 -5.23 8.42
N TRP A 266 -21.29 -4.19 8.42
CA TRP A 266 -22.72 -4.31 8.70
C TRP A 266 -23.47 -5.15 7.64
N ILE A 267 -23.06 -5.09 6.37
CA ILE A 267 -23.62 -5.93 5.31
C ILE A 267 -23.34 -7.42 5.58
N GLU A 268 -22.13 -7.75 6.03
CA GLU A 268 -21.74 -9.14 6.38
C GLU A 268 -22.56 -9.69 7.57
N GLU A 269 -22.98 -8.83 8.50
CA GLU A 269 -23.87 -9.16 9.60
C GLU A 269 -25.36 -9.19 9.22
N GLY A 270 -25.71 -8.89 7.97
CA GLY A 270 -27.10 -8.82 7.51
C GLY A 270 -27.83 -7.52 7.89
N LYS A 271 -27.13 -6.50 8.38
CA LYS A 271 -27.66 -5.15 8.68
C LYS A 271 -27.54 -4.22 7.46
N ALA A 272 -27.91 -4.71 6.28
CA ALA A 272 -27.73 -3.98 5.03
C ALA A 272 -28.56 -2.67 4.96
N GLN A 273 -29.68 -2.59 5.69
CA GLN A 273 -30.50 -1.37 5.75
C GLN A 273 -29.79 -0.26 6.53
N ASP A 274 -29.23 -0.59 7.70
CA ASP A 274 -28.47 0.37 8.52
C ASP A 274 -27.20 0.82 7.77
N ALA A 275 -26.56 -0.10 7.04
CA ALA A 275 -25.39 0.20 6.21
C ALA A 275 -25.74 1.19 5.09
N LEU A 276 -26.92 1.05 4.48
CA LEU A 276 -27.38 1.98 3.45
C LEU A 276 -27.64 3.37 4.03
N GLU A 277 -28.32 3.45 5.17
CA GLU A 277 -28.61 4.72 5.86
C GLU A 277 -27.32 5.45 6.28
N LEU A 278 -26.32 4.70 6.75
CA LEU A 278 -25.00 5.23 7.06
C LEU A 278 -24.32 5.84 5.83
N LEU A 279 -24.31 5.11 4.71
CA LEU A 279 -23.69 5.57 3.47
C LEU A 279 -24.39 6.81 2.90
N GLU A 280 -25.72 6.90 2.99
CA GLU A 280 -26.50 8.06 2.54
C GLU A 280 -26.26 9.31 3.40
N ALA A 281 -25.79 9.15 4.64
CA ALA A 281 -25.44 10.24 5.55
C ALA A 281 -24.00 10.75 5.40
N ALA A 282 -23.19 10.14 4.52
CA ALA A 282 -21.79 10.50 4.33
C ALA A 282 -21.61 11.92 3.77
N ASP A 283 -20.51 12.57 4.18
CA ASP A 283 -20.10 13.89 3.72
C ASP A 283 -19.59 13.88 2.27
N ALA A 284 -19.25 15.05 1.74
CA ALA A 284 -18.75 15.18 0.38
C ALA A 284 -17.37 14.50 0.21
N PHE A 285 -17.22 13.74 -0.88
CA PHE A 285 -15.97 13.10 -1.24
C PHE A 285 -14.86 14.11 -1.54
N VAL A 286 -13.68 13.87 -0.98
CA VAL A 286 -12.47 14.67 -1.20
C VAL A 286 -11.67 14.11 -2.39
N SER A 287 -11.82 12.81 -2.70
CA SER A 287 -11.11 12.17 -3.81
C SER A 287 -11.96 11.18 -4.61
N GLY A 288 -11.52 10.88 -5.84
CA GLY A 288 -12.16 9.86 -6.68
C GLY A 288 -11.99 8.43 -6.13
N ALA A 289 -10.89 8.15 -5.43
CA ALA A 289 -10.63 6.83 -4.84
C ALA A 289 -11.60 6.55 -3.68
N GLU A 290 -11.78 7.53 -2.80
CA GLU A 290 -12.75 7.50 -1.70
C GLU A 290 -14.18 7.29 -2.23
N LYS A 291 -14.58 8.05 -3.26
CA LYS A 291 -15.87 7.85 -3.93
C LYS A 291 -16.03 6.44 -4.49
N GLN A 292 -14.98 5.85 -5.07
CA GLN A 292 -15.04 4.49 -5.62
C GLN A 292 -15.23 3.42 -4.53
N THR A 293 -14.57 3.59 -3.38
CA THR A 293 -14.76 2.71 -2.21
C THR A 293 -16.20 2.80 -1.71
N TRP A 294 -16.72 4.02 -1.58
CA TRP A 294 -18.11 4.27 -1.20
C TRP A 294 -19.11 3.69 -2.21
N ASP A 295 -18.91 3.90 -3.52
CA ASP A 295 -19.77 3.37 -4.59
C ASP A 295 -19.85 1.83 -4.52
N SER A 296 -18.74 1.18 -4.18
CA SER A 296 -18.68 -0.28 -4.03
C SER A 296 -19.49 -0.76 -2.82
N ALA A 297 -19.36 -0.09 -1.67
CA ALA A 297 -20.15 -0.40 -0.47
C ALA A 297 -21.65 -0.12 -0.67
N TYR A 298 -21.99 0.99 -1.34
CA TYR A 298 -23.38 1.35 -1.65
C TYR A 298 -24.06 0.32 -2.57
N LEU A 299 -23.36 -0.11 -3.62
CA LEU A 299 -23.87 -1.18 -4.50
C LEU A 299 -24.02 -2.51 -3.75
N ALA A 300 -23.10 -2.84 -2.84
CA ALA A 300 -23.20 -4.04 -2.02
C ALA A 300 -24.43 -3.99 -1.08
N ALA A 301 -24.69 -2.83 -0.45
CA ALA A 301 -25.86 -2.62 0.40
C ALA A 301 -27.17 -2.82 -0.39
N LEU A 302 -27.29 -2.15 -1.55
CA LEU A 302 -28.47 -2.28 -2.42
C LEU A 302 -28.69 -3.72 -2.91
N THR A 303 -27.61 -4.41 -3.28
CA THR A 303 -27.66 -5.81 -3.72
C THR A 303 -28.13 -6.72 -2.58
N SER A 304 -27.60 -6.53 -1.36
CA SER A 304 -27.98 -7.31 -0.17
C SER A 304 -29.45 -7.11 0.22
N LEU A 305 -29.98 -5.90 0.01
CA LEU A 305 -31.41 -5.57 0.21
C LEU A 305 -32.32 -6.05 -0.93
N GLY A 306 -31.77 -6.62 -2.02
CA GLY A 306 -32.53 -7.00 -3.20
C GLY A 306 -33.07 -5.82 -4.02
N ARG A 307 -32.52 -4.62 -3.83
CA ARG A 307 -32.90 -3.38 -4.54
C ARG A 307 -32.12 -3.26 -5.86
N GLU A 308 -32.28 -4.25 -6.73
CA GLU A 308 -31.48 -4.33 -7.97
C GLU A 308 -31.75 -3.16 -8.93
N ASP A 309 -32.98 -2.66 -9.02
CA ASP A 309 -33.31 -1.49 -9.86
C ASP A 309 -32.55 -0.23 -9.43
N ASP A 310 -32.41 -0.03 -8.12
CA ASP A 310 -31.64 1.08 -7.56
C ASP A 310 -30.14 0.87 -7.79
N ALA A 311 -29.65 -0.37 -7.69
CA ALA A 311 -28.26 -0.70 -7.98
C ALA A 311 -27.91 -0.45 -9.46
N GLN A 312 -28.82 -0.79 -10.39
CA GLN A 312 -28.68 -0.49 -11.81
C GLN A 312 -28.70 1.02 -12.08
N THR A 313 -29.60 1.75 -11.43
CA THR A 313 -29.64 3.21 -11.51
C THR A 313 -28.33 3.84 -11.03
N HIS A 314 -27.78 3.34 -9.91
CA HIS A 314 -26.50 3.82 -9.37
C HIS A 314 -25.33 3.51 -10.32
N ARG A 315 -25.24 2.28 -10.86
CA ARG A 315 -24.22 1.91 -11.85
C ARG A 315 -24.25 2.83 -13.07
N TRP A 316 -25.45 3.17 -13.56
CA TRP A 316 -25.62 4.11 -14.67
C TRP A 316 -25.16 5.52 -14.30
N ASN A 317 -25.53 6.04 -13.12
CA ASN A 317 -25.10 7.35 -12.66
C ASN A 317 -23.58 7.44 -12.48
N CYS A 318 -22.93 6.38 -11.96
CA CYS A 318 -21.46 6.31 -11.87
C CYS A 318 -20.81 6.32 -13.25
N PHE A 319 -21.42 5.64 -14.24
CA PHE A 319 -20.98 5.71 -15.63
C PHE A 319 -21.16 7.13 -16.19
N GLU A 320 -22.31 7.78 -16.01
CA GLU A 320 -22.52 9.14 -16.52
C GLU A 320 -21.57 10.16 -15.88
N ALA A 321 -21.25 10.02 -14.60
CA ALA A 321 -20.37 10.94 -13.90
C ALA A 321 -18.95 10.96 -14.48
N ASN A 322 -18.36 9.80 -14.75
CA ASN A 322 -16.92 9.66 -15.04
C ASN A 322 -16.58 8.80 -16.27
N LEU A 323 -17.58 8.30 -17.00
CA LEU A 323 -17.44 7.31 -18.07
C LEU A 323 -16.64 6.06 -17.62
N ASN A 324 -16.94 5.52 -16.44
CA ASN A 324 -16.20 4.37 -15.92
C ASN A 324 -16.62 3.06 -16.64
N PRO A 325 -15.70 2.38 -17.36
CA PRO A 325 -16.02 1.12 -18.06
C PRO A 325 -16.50 0.01 -17.14
N ALA A 326 -15.97 -0.11 -15.92
CA ALA A 326 -16.32 -1.21 -15.02
C ALA A 326 -17.79 -1.15 -14.57
N HIS A 327 -18.30 0.06 -14.30
CA HIS A 327 -19.71 0.27 -13.96
C HIS A 327 -20.63 -0.02 -15.15
N LEU A 328 -20.25 0.42 -16.37
CA LEU A 328 -21.04 0.09 -17.56
C LEU A 328 -21.07 -1.42 -17.84
N ARG A 329 -19.94 -2.14 -17.74
CA ARG A 329 -19.93 -3.61 -17.90
C ARG A 329 -20.85 -4.30 -16.89
N SER A 330 -20.80 -3.84 -15.64
CA SER A 330 -21.62 -4.41 -14.57
C SER A 330 -23.11 -4.11 -14.78
N TYR A 331 -23.43 -2.92 -15.29
CA TYR A 331 -24.78 -2.52 -15.67
C TYR A 331 -25.32 -3.43 -16.79
N LEU A 332 -24.60 -3.51 -17.92
CA LEU A 332 -25.01 -4.33 -19.07
C LEU A 332 -25.19 -5.80 -18.72
N LYS A 333 -24.32 -6.36 -17.87
CA LYS A 333 -24.42 -7.76 -17.43
C LYS A 333 -25.69 -8.05 -16.61
N GLY A 334 -26.25 -7.05 -15.93
CA GLY A 334 -27.46 -7.22 -15.13
C GLY A 334 -28.76 -7.05 -15.90
N LEU A 335 -28.69 -6.64 -17.19
CA LEU A 335 -29.87 -6.49 -18.03
C LEU A 335 -30.30 -7.83 -18.64
N PRO A 336 -31.60 -8.01 -18.94
CA PRO A 336 -32.07 -9.12 -19.76
C PRO A 336 -31.41 -9.13 -21.14
N ASP A 337 -31.28 -10.32 -21.73
CA ASP A 337 -30.83 -10.47 -23.12
C ASP A 337 -31.65 -9.53 -24.05
N PHE A 338 -30.97 -8.87 -25.00
CA PHE A 338 -31.49 -7.88 -25.96
C PHE A 338 -31.64 -6.43 -25.45
N GLU A 339 -31.83 -6.20 -24.14
CA GLU A 339 -31.84 -4.83 -23.59
C GLU A 339 -30.41 -4.27 -23.43
N ASP A 340 -29.42 -5.13 -23.31
CA ASP A 340 -28.00 -4.81 -23.23
C ASP A 340 -27.49 -4.06 -24.47
N VAL A 341 -27.92 -4.46 -25.68
CA VAL A 341 -27.54 -3.79 -26.93
C VAL A 341 -28.09 -2.37 -26.99
N GLU A 342 -29.37 -2.17 -26.66
CA GLU A 342 -29.98 -0.83 -26.64
C GLU A 342 -29.34 0.07 -25.58
N ALA A 343 -29.00 -0.50 -24.42
CA ALA A 343 -28.28 0.21 -23.36
C ALA A 343 -26.86 0.59 -23.78
N GLU A 344 -26.15 -0.29 -24.46
CA GLU A 344 -24.80 0.00 -24.97
C GLU A 344 -24.83 1.13 -26.01
N ASP A 345 -25.83 1.13 -26.90
CA ASP A 345 -26.01 2.20 -27.88
C ASP A 345 -26.34 3.55 -27.22
N LYS A 346 -27.16 3.55 -26.15
CA LYS A 346 -27.39 4.75 -25.33
C LYS A 346 -26.09 5.24 -24.67
N ALA A 347 -25.27 4.33 -24.15
CA ALA A 347 -24.00 4.69 -23.54
C ALA A 347 -23.04 5.32 -24.56
N LYS A 348 -22.94 4.75 -25.77
CA LYS A 348 -22.14 5.32 -26.87
C LYS A 348 -22.63 6.71 -27.28
N ALA A 349 -23.95 6.90 -27.40
CA ALA A 349 -24.52 8.21 -27.69
C ALA A 349 -24.19 9.25 -26.60
N TYR A 350 -24.23 8.83 -25.33
CA TYR A 350 -23.83 9.67 -24.20
C TYR A 350 -22.36 10.09 -24.29
N VAL A 351 -21.46 9.14 -24.55
CA VAL A 351 -20.01 9.36 -24.70
C VAL A 351 -19.71 10.41 -25.79
N LEU A 352 -20.40 10.37 -26.93
CA LEU A 352 -20.23 11.36 -28.01
C LEU A 352 -20.56 12.79 -27.58
N SER A 353 -21.53 12.95 -26.67
CA SER A 353 -21.97 14.24 -26.14
C SER A 353 -21.26 14.68 -24.85
N TYR A 354 -20.41 13.83 -24.28
CA TYR A 354 -19.79 14.08 -22.98
C TYR A 354 -18.87 15.29 -23.00
N GLN A 355 -18.95 16.16 -21.99
CA GLN A 355 -18.31 17.48 -22.04
C GLN A 355 -16.79 17.39 -22.25
N ASN A 356 -16.10 16.48 -21.56
CA ASN A 356 -14.66 16.30 -21.68
C ASN A 356 -14.29 15.27 -22.75
N ILE A 357 -13.83 15.73 -23.91
CA ILE A 357 -13.42 14.87 -25.03
C ILE A 357 -12.27 13.93 -24.68
N SER A 358 -11.36 14.33 -23.79
CA SER A 358 -10.22 13.49 -23.40
C SER A 358 -10.67 12.29 -22.58
N THR A 359 -11.58 12.50 -21.62
CA THR A 359 -12.19 11.40 -20.84
C THR A 359 -13.02 10.49 -21.74
N ALA A 360 -13.81 11.05 -22.67
CA ALA A 360 -14.59 10.27 -23.62
C ALA A 360 -13.71 9.42 -24.56
N LEU A 361 -12.61 9.98 -25.06
CA LEU A 361 -11.66 9.24 -25.89
C LEU A 361 -10.98 8.12 -25.09
N GLU A 362 -10.57 8.40 -23.85
CA GLU A 362 -9.99 7.37 -22.97
C GLU A 362 -10.97 6.22 -22.73
N PHE A 363 -12.24 6.52 -22.45
CA PHE A 363 -13.28 5.51 -22.33
C PHE A 363 -13.39 4.65 -23.59
N CYS A 364 -13.48 5.24 -24.79
CA CYS A 364 -13.62 4.45 -26.02
C CYS A 364 -12.45 3.49 -26.25
N LEU A 365 -11.23 3.88 -25.87
CA LEU A 365 -10.04 3.03 -25.98
C LEU A 365 -10.06 1.89 -24.94
N GLN A 366 -10.56 2.15 -23.73
CA GLN A 366 -10.72 1.13 -22.69
C GLN A 366 -11.93 0.20 -22.93
N TRP A 367 -12.97 0.69 -23.63
CA TRP A 367 -14.16 -0.06 -24.08
C TRP A 367 -13.98 -0.72 -25.48
N PRO A 368 -12.73 -0.89 -25.93
CA PRO A 368 -12.29 -0.97 -27.34
C PRO A 368 -13.29 -0.60 -28.47
N ASP A 369 -14.09 0.46 -28.32
CA ASP A 369 -15.01 0.93 -29.36
C ASP A 369 -14.37 2.01 -30.23
N LEU A 370 -13.58 1.53 -31.19
CA LEU A 370 -12.87 2.38 -32.13
C LEU A 370 -13.80 3.16 -33.08
N LEU A 371 -15.04 2.68 -33.30
CA LEU A 371 -16.01 3.39 -34.14
C LEU A 371 -16.46 4.68 -33.46
N THR A 372 -16.89 4.58 -32.20
CA THR A 372 -17.31 5.73 -31.40
C THR A 372 -16.15 6.68 -31.16
N ALA A 373 -14.92 6.17 -30.94
CA ALA A 373 -13.71 7.02 -30.88
C ALA A 373 -13.53 7.84 -32.17
N ALA A 374 -13.64 7.19 -33.34
CA ALA A 374 -13.48 7.87 -34.62
C ALA A 374 -14.56 8.94 -34.85
N GLN A 375 -15.81 8.65 -34.50
CA GLN A 375 -16.92 9.62 -34.56
C GLN A 375 -16.69 10.82 -33.64
N LEU A 376 -16.24 10.58 -32.40
CA LEU A 376 -15.93 11.63 -31.43
C LEU A 376 -14.87 12.59 -31.97
N ILE A 377 -13.75 12.04 -32.48
CA ILE A 377 -12.62 12.81 -33.02
C ILE A 377 -13.04 13.64 -34.24
N GLN A 378 -13.82 13.06 -35.15
CA GLN A 378 -14.27 13.74 -36.37
C GLN A 378 -15.36 14.79 -36.10
N THR A 379 -16.17 14.61 -35.06
CA THR A 379 -17.24 15.57 -34.73
C THR A 379 -16.71 16.77 -33.95
N ARG A 380 -15.73 16.55 -33.05
CA ARG A 380 -15.22 17.58 -32.13
C ARG A 380 -13.69 17.78 -32.23
N PRO A 381 -13.12 17.90 -33.44
CA PRO A 381 -11.67 17.92 -33.67
C PRO A 381 -10.97 19.12 -33.01
N ARG A 382 -11.67 20.25 -32.85
CA ARG A 382 -11.11 21.49 -32.27
C ARG A 382 -10.95 21.44 -30.76
N GLU A 383 -11.60 20.50 -30.09
CA GLU A 383 -11.55 20.35 -28.63
C GLU A 383 -10.43 19.42 -28.17
N ILE A 384 -9.74 18.79 -29.12
CA ILE A 384 -8.65 17.85 -28.85
C ILE A 384 -7.43 18.62 -28.35
N ASP A 385 -7.00 18.29 -27.12
CA ASP A 385 -5.82 18.87 -26.51
C ASP A 385 -4.54 18.16 -27.01
N GLY A 386 -3.88 18.78 -27.99
CA GLY A 386 -2.62 18.29 -28.56
C GLY A 386 -1.44 18.22 -27.58
N ASP A 387 -1.54 18.75 -26.36
CA ASP A 387 -0.51 18.57 -25.32
C ASP A 387 -0.55 17.17 -24.70
N ARG A 388 -1.68 16.47 -24.79
CA ARG A 388 -1.90 15.12 -24.22
C ARG A 388 -1.30 14.00 -25.06
N TYR A 389 -0.07 14.18 -25.53
CA TYR A 389 0.59 13.23 -26.45
C TYR A 389 0.68 11.80 -25.90
N PHE A 390 0.79 11.63 -24.58
CA PHE A 390 0.78 10.31 -23.93
C PHE A 390 -0.52 9.53 -24.16
N GLN A 391 -1.65 10.24 -24.32
CA GLN A 391 -2.95 9.65 -24.63
C GLN A 391 -3.15 9.54 -26.14
N LEU A 392 -2.86 10.62 -26.87
CA LEU A 392 -3.19 10.74 -28.28
C LEU A 392 -2.34 9.85 -29.20
N ALA A 393 -1.05 9.67 -28.91
CA ALA A 393 -0.18 8.85 -29.76
C ALA A 393 -0.60 7.36 -29.74
N PRO A 394 -0.77 6.70 -28.57
CA PRO A 394 -1.33 5.34 -28.53
C PRO A 394 -2.73 5.22 -29.15
N ALA A 395 -3.58 6.25 -29.00
CA ALA A 395 -4.91 6.27 -29.59
C ALA A 395 -4.86 6.28 -31.13
N ALA A 396 -3.98 7.10 -31.71
CA ALA A 396 -3.79 7.17 -33.16
C ALA A 396 -3.27 5.84 -33.72
N GLU A 397 -2.34 5.18 -33.03
CA GLU A 397 -1.85 3.86 -33.43
C GLU A 397 -2.94 2.79 -33.43
N GLN A 398 -3.88 2.81 -32.48
CA GLN A 398 -5.01 1.88 -32.47
C GLN A 398 -6.01 2.16 -33.61
N LEU A 399 -6.18 3.43 -33.98
CA LEU A 399 -7.14 3.86 -35.00
C LEU A 399 -6.60 3.70 -36.43
N ARG A 400 -5.28 3.78 -36.65
CA ARG A 400 -4.69 3.90 -37.99
C ARG A 400 -5.14 2.84 -38.98
N GLY A 401 -5.37 1.60 -38.53
CA GLY A 401 -5.73 0.49 -39.40
C GLY A 401 -7.19 0.50 -39.88
N ARG A 402 -8.14 0.93 -39.05
CA ARG A 402 -9.59 0.87 -39.35
C ARG A 402 -10.23 2.23 -39.57
N TYR A 403 -9.64 3.28 -39.00
CA TYR A 403 -10.14 4.66 -39.04
C TYR A 403 -8.97 5.63 -39.31
N PRO A 404 -8.35 5.57 -40.51
CA PRO A 404 -7.14 6.34 -40.83
C PRO A 404 -7.35 7.86 -40.77
N LEU A 405 -8.55 8.36 -41.08
CA LEU A 405 -8.88 9.78 -40.94
C LEU A 405 -8.85 10.23 -39.47
N ALA A 406 -9.40 9.44 -38.55
CA ALA A 406 -9.40 9.79 -37.13
C ALA A 406 -7.97 9.80 -36.55
N ALA A 407 -7.14 8.81 -36.91
CA ALA A 407 -5.73 8.79 -36.55
C ALA A 407 -4.99 10.04 -37.06
N THR A 408 -5.23 10.41 -38.33
CA THR A 408 -4.69 11.63 -38.93
C THR A 408 -5.07 12.88 -38.16
N LEU A 409 -6.31 13.02 -37.72
CA LEU A 409 -6.75 14.19 -36.94
C LEU A 409 -6.05 14.27 -35.56
N LEU A 410 -5.79 13.13 -34.90
CA LEU A 410 -5.03 13.11 -33.65
C LEU A 410 -3.57 13.52 -33.84
N TRP A 411 -2.91 12.99 -34.88
CA TRP A 411 -1.55 13.40 -35.23
C TRP A 411 -1.48 14.89 -35.56
N ARG A 412 -2.40 15.41 -36.36
CA ARG A 412 -2.48 16.83 -36.69
C ARG A 412 -2.69 17.71 -35.45
N ALA A 413 -3.53 17.30 -34.50
CA ALA A 413 -3.71 18.04 -33.24
C ALA A 413 -2.39 18.13 -32.44
N MET A 414 -1.64 17.03 -32.33
CA MET A 414 -0.32 17.03 -31.68
C MET A 414 0.72 17.88 -32.43
N ILE A 415 0.72 17.81 -33.77
CA ILE A 415 1.60 18.59 -34.64
C ILE A 415 1.33 20.09 -34.47
N ASP A 416 0.08 20.50 -34.63
CA ASP A 416 -0.35 21.89 -34.55
C ASP A 416 -0.02 22.47 -33.16
N PHE A 417 -0.34 21.74 -32.08
CA PHE A 417 -0.02 22.15 -30.72
C PHE A 417 1.48 22.39 -30.52
N ALA A 418 2.32 21.42 -30.92
CA ALA A 418 3.76 21.50 -30.69
C ALA A 418 4.41 22.65 -31.48
N LEU A 419 3.95 22.91 -32.71
CA LEU A 419 4.47 23.98 -33.56
C LEU A 419 3.98 25.36 -33.12
N ASP A 420 2.70 25.51 -32.78
CA ASP A 420 2.11 26.75 -32.28
C ASP A 420 2.75 27.18 -30.96
N HIS A 421 3.00 26.24 -30.03
CA HIS A 421 3.62 26.52 -28.73
C HIS A 421 5.15 26.42 -28.72
N GLY A 422 5.76 26.17 -29.88
CA GLY A 422 7.22 26.10 -30.03
C GLY A 422 7.90 25.05 -29.15
N ARG A 423 7.29 23.87 -28.98
CA ARG A 423 7.81 22.75 -28.18
C ARG A 423 8.96 22.04 -28.92
N ALA A 424 10.12 22.69 -29.00
CA ALA A 424 11.27 22.21 -29.79
C ALA A 424 11.77 20.80 -29.40
N SER A 425 11.63 20.41 -28.12
CA SER A 425 11.96 19.06 -27.65
C SER A 425 11.12 17.97 -28.32
N ARG A 426 9.91 18.30 -28.80
CA ARG A 426 8.98 17.35 -29.43
C ARG A 426 9.13 17.26 -30.95
N TYR A 427 9.93 18.12 -31.59
CA TYR A 427 10.00 18.18 -33.06
C TYR A 427 10.43 16.87 -33.75
N GLY A 428 11.13 15.97 -33.06
CA GLY A 428 11.40 14.62 -33.59
C GLY A 428 10.10 13.85 -33.79
N HIS A 429 9.37 13.64 -32.70
CA HIS A 429 8.07 12.97 -32.73
C HIS A 429 7.05 13.65 -33.65
N VAL A 430 7.05 14.98 -33.74
CA VAL A 430 6.17 15.72 -34.65
C VAL A 430 6.48 15.42 -36.13
N ALA A 431 7.76 15.24 -36.48
CA ALA A 431 8.15 14.83 -37.83
C ALA A 431 7.69 13.39 -38.12
N ASP A 432 7.85 12.48 -37.15
CA ASP A 432 7.34 11.11 -37.24
C ASP A 432 5.82 11.09 -37.45
N HIS A 433 5.06 11.88 -36.66
CA HIS A 433 3.61 12.00 -36.81
C HIS A 433 3.18 12.55 -38.18
N LEU A 434 3.97 13.45 -38.77
CA LEU A 434 3.71 13.95 -40.12
C LEU A 434 3.95 12.84 -41.16
N ALA A 435 4.98 12.01 -41.00
CA ALA A 435 5.23 10.85 -41.82
C ALA A 435 4.12 9.77 -41.66
N ASP A 436 3.62 9.55 -40.45
CA ASP A 436 2.48 8.68 -40.19
C ASP A 436 1.23 9.16 -40.93
N CYS A 437 0.96 10.48 -40.93
CA CYS A 437 -0.14 11.05 -41.73
C CYS A 437 0.02 10.75 -43.22
N VAL A 438 1.23 10.82 -43.78
CA VAL A 438 1.49 10.46 -45.18
C VAL A 438 1.22 8.98 -45.41
N SER A 439 1.63 8.13 -44.47
CA SER A 439 1.54 6.67 -44.62
C SER A 439 0.11 6.16 -44.76
N VAL A 440 -0.85 6.81 -44.09
CA VAL A 440 -2.26 6.40 -44.07
C VAL A 440 -3.14 7.20 -45.04
N ASP A 441 -2.59 8.24 -45.68
CA ASP A 441 -3.37 9.16 -46.52
C ASP A 441 -4.07 8.43 -47.68
N GLY A 442 -3.38 7.45 -48.28
CA GLY A 442 -3.92 6.62 -49.36
C GLY A 442 -5.08 5.71 -48.93
N ASP A 443 -5.22 5.44 -47.63
CA ASP A 443 -6.30 4.63 -47.08
C ASP A 443 -7.54 5.47 -46.70
N ILE A 444 -7.46 6.81 -46.78
CA ILE A 444 -8.57 7.72 -46.51
C ILE A 444 -9.39 7.91 -47.78
N THR A 445 -10.60 7.31 -47.81
CA THR A 445 -11.51 7.43 -48.96
C THR A 445 -12.29 8.74 -48.96
N GLU A 446 -12.64 9.27 -47.80
CA GLU A 446 -13.43 10.49 -47.64
C GLU A 446 -12.89 11.34 -46.48
N TYR A 447 -12.69 12.65 -46.70
CA TYR A 447 -12.20 13.57 -45.66
C TYR A 447 -13.32 14.32 -44.93
N HIS A 448 -14.60 14.11 -45.28
CA HIS A 448 -15.76 14.71 -44.57
C HIS A 448 -15.64 16.22 -44.23
N GLY A 449 -15.01 17.01 -45.10
CA GLY A 449 -14.80 18.46 -44.90
C GLY A 449 -13.47 18.85 -44.25
N PHE A 450 -12.62 17.89 -43.87
CA PHE A 450 -11.23 18.10 -43.48
C PHE A 450 -10.32 18.27 -44.69
N ASP A 451 -9.18 18.95 -44.49
CA ASP A 451 -8.18 19.12 -45.53
C ASP A 451 -7.50 17.77 -45.86
N PRO A 452 -7.39 17.39 -47.15
CA PRO A 452 -6.46 16.37 -47.59
C PRO A 452 -5.02 16.69 -47.16
N HIS A 453 -4.15 15.67 -47.08
CA HIS A 453 -2.80 15.86 -46.54
C HIS A 453 -1.99 16.93 -47.28
N ASP A 454 -2.07 17.00 -48.60
CA ASP A 454 -1.34 17.99 -49.39
C ASP A 454 -1.77 19.44 -49.07
N ILE A 455 -3.06 19.66 -48.84
CA ILE A 455 -3.61 20.96 -48.44
C ILE A 455 -3.19 21.31 -47.02
N TYR A 456 -3.26 20.35 -46.09
CA TYR A 456 -2.82 20.53 -44.71
C TYR A 456 -1.33 20.88 -44.66
N LEU A 457 -0.47 20.14 -45.38
CA LEU A 457 0.97 20.36 -45.42
C LEU A 457 1.32 21.76 -45.94
N LYS A 458 0.69 22.20 -47.04
CA LYS A 458 0.88 23.56 -47.58
C LYS A 458 0.50 24.65 -46.58
N LYS A 459 -0.57 24.44 -45.79
CA LYS A 459 -0.98 25.38 -44.72
C LYS A 459 0.04 25.37 -43.58
N LEU A 460 0.54 24.20 -43.20
CA LEU A 460 1.52 24.02 -42.14
C LEU A 460 2.86 24.70 -42.48
N GLU A 461 3.36 24.49 -43.70
CA GLU A 461 4.56 25.14 -44.26
C GLU A 461 4.43 26.65 -44.22
N LYS A 462 3.31 27.19 -44.72
CA LYS A 462 3.07 28.64 -44.74
C LYS A 462 3.00 29.24 -43.34
N ARG A 463 2.42 28.54 -42.37
CA ARG A 463 2.26 29.04 -40.99
C ARG A 463 3.56 28.95 -40.19
N HIS A 464 4.39 27.95 -40.45
CA HIS A 464 5.58 27.63 -39.65
C HIS A 464 6.90 27.66 -40.43
N GLU A 465 6.98 28.45 -41.51
CA GLU A 465 8.17 28.58 -42.38
C GLU A 465 9.49 28.81 -41.61
N ARG A 466 9.41 29.52 -40.46
CA ARG A 466 10.58 29.92 -39.66
C ARG A 466 11.06 28.85 -38.67
N LYS A 467 10.35 27.73 -38.55
CA LYS A 467 10.71 26.62 -37.65
C LYS A 467 11.75 25.71 -38.30
N ILE A 468 12.93 26.26 -38.62
CA ILE A 468 13.99 25.59 -39.40
C ILE A 468 14.35 24.21 -38.79
N ALA A 469 14.57 24.16 -37.48
CA ALA A 469 14.93 22.93 -36.77
C ALA A 469 13.85 21.82 -36.80
N PHE A 470 12.60 22.17 -37.11
CA PHE A 470 11.55 21.19 -37.36
C PHE A 470 11.63 20.67 -38.81
N TRP A 471 11.70 21.58 -39.79
CA TRP A 471 11.79 21.21 -41.20
C TRP A 471 13.07 20.42 -41.55
N GLU A 472 14.17 20.66 -40.84
CA GLU A 472 15.37 19.82 -40.96
C GLU A 472 15.11 18.36 -40.58
N LYS A 473 14.26 18.11 -39.58
CA LYS A 473 13.89 16.75 -39.16
C LYS A 473 12.89 16.07 -40.09
N VAL A 474 12.01 16.84 -40.73
CA VAL A 474 11.07 16.32 -41.73
C VAL A 474 11.80 15.89 -43.01
N ASN A 475 12.91 16.55 -43.34
CA ASN A 475 13.71 16.27 -44.54
C ASN A 475 14.92 15.35 -44.28
N ALA A 476 15.12 14.90 -43.04
CA ALA A 476 16.18 13.97 -42.65
C ALA A 476 15.72 12.53 -42.86
#